data_AF-A0A0B2SI81-F1
#
_entry.id   AF-A0A0B2SI81-F1
#
_cell.length_a   1.000
_cell.length_b   1.000
_cell.length_c   1.000
_cell.angle_alpha   90.00
_cell.angle_beta   90.00
_cell.angle_gamma   90.00
#
_symmetry.space_group_name_H-M   'P 1'
#
loop_
_entity.id
_entity.type
_entity.pdbx_description
1 polymer ?
#
loop_
_entity_poly.entity_id
_entity_poly.type
_entity_poly.pdbx_seq_one_letter_code
_entity_poly.pdbx_strand_id
1 'polypeptide(L)' 'MLLMVDNKSAISLAKNPVAHGRSKHIETRFHYLRDQVYNGRLRLDFCRSADQLADILTKPLKK' A
#
# COMPACT_ATOMS: atom_id res chain seq x y z
N MET A 1 -8.34 -5.35 -10.47
CA MET A 1 -7.12 -4.59 -10.82
C MET A 1 -5.97 -5.05 -9.92
N LEU A 2 -4.75 -5.20 -10.43
CA LEU A 2 -3.56 -5.55 -9.63
C LEU A 2 -2.73 -4.30 -9.35
N LEU A 3 -2.36 -4.07 -8.09
CA LEU A 3 -1.47 -3.00 -7.68
C LEU A 3 -0.21 -3.58 -7.02
N MET A 4 0.93 -3.25 -7.60
CA MET A 4 2.26 -3.64 -7.11
C MET A 4 2.70 -2.66 -6.02
N VAL A 5 3.02 -3.17 -4.83
CA VAL A 5 3.41 -2.37 -3.67
C VAL A 5 4.69 -2.94 -3.10
N ASP A 6 5.66 -2.10 -2.79
CA ASP A 6 6.94 -2.51 -2.21
C ASP A 6 6.95 -2.46 -0.67
N ASN A 7 5.96 -1.79 -0.07
CA ASN A 7 5.75 -1.79 1.36
C ASN A 7 4.86 -2.96 1.82
N LYS A 8 5.49 -4.00 2.36
CA LYS A 8 4.80 -5.19 2.92
C LYS A 8 3.82 -4.85 4.05
N SER A 9 4.13 -3.87 4.89
CA SER A 9 3.25 -3.45 5.99
C SER A 9 1.96 -2.82 5.46
N ALA A 10 2.05 -2.03 4.39
CA ALA A 10 0.90 -1.47 3.69
C ALA A 10 -0.02 -2.55 3.10
N ILE A 11 0.58 -3.58 2.47
CA ILE A 11 -0.17 -4.74 1.94
C ILE A 11 -0.86 -5.48 3.09
N SER A 12 -0.16 -5.73 4.19
CA SER A 12 -0.71 -6.41 5.37
C SER A 12 -1.87 -5.63 5.97
N LEU A 13 -1.74 -4.32 6.18
CA LEU A 13 -2.78 -3.46 6.76
C LEU A 13 -4.05 -3.36 5.91
N ALA A 14 -3.91 -3.50 4.59
CA ALA A 14 -5.01 -3.48 3.65
C ALA A 14 -5.72 -4.84 3.53
N LYS A 15 -4.99 -5.95 3.63
CA LYS A 15 -5.57 -7.31 3.60
C LYS A 15 -6.13 -7.75 4.95
N ASN A 16 -5.41 -7.45 6.04
CA ASN A 16 -5.71 -7.87 7.40
C ASN A 16 -5.65 -6.65 8.33
N PRO A 17 -6.80 -6.10 8.74
CA PRO A 17 -6.87 -4.86 9.51
C PRO A 17 -6.40 -4.97 10.97
N VAL A 18 -5.78 -6.08 11.37
CA VAL A 18 -5.29 -6.28 12.75
C VAL A 18 -4.07 -5.38 12.97
N ALA A 19 -4.34 -4.15 13.39
CA ALA A 19 -3.35 -3.18 13.83
C ALA A 19 -3.55 -2.94 15.33
N HIS A 20 -2.50 -3.16 16.12
CA HIS A 20 -2.52 -2.84 17.54
C HIS A 20 -2.40 -1.33 17.74
N GLY A 21 -3.52 -0.60 17.74
CA GLY A 21 -3.80 0.66 18.48
C GLY A 21 -2.86 1.87 18.36
N ARG A 22 -1.72 1.78 17.66
CA ARG A 22 -0.65 2.79 17.65
C ARG A 22 -0.56 3.58 16.35
N SER A 23 -1.49 3.40 15.41
CA SER A 23 -1.37 3.95 14.05
C SER A 23 -2.68 4.47 13.46
N LYS A 24 -3.48 5.20 14.25
CA LYS A 24 -4.78 5.77 13.81
C LYS A 24 -4.67 6.63 12.53
N HIS A 25 -3.62 7.43 12.38
CA HIS A 25 -3.39 8.25 11.18
C HIS A 25 -3.07 7.42 9.93
N ILE A 26 -2.51 6.22 10.12
CA ILE A 26 -2.26 5.25 9.06
C ILE A 26 -3.59 4.56 8.73
N GLU A 27 -4.31 4.06 9.73
CA GLU A 27 -5.61 3.40 9.54
C GLU A 27 -6.58 4.20 8.67
N THR A 28 -6.69 5.51 8.90
CA THR A 28 -7.58 6.37 8.11
C THR A 28 -7.22 6.38 6.62
N ARG A 29 -5.93 6.43 6.28
CA ARG A 29 -5.45 6.45 4.89
C ARG A 29 -5.68 5.10 4.18
N PHE A 30 -5.73 4.01 4.94
CA PHE A 30 -5.89 2.66 4.39
C PHE A 30 -7.36 2.20 4.27
N HIS A 31 -8.34 2.97 4.77
CA HIS A 31 -9.76 2.60 4.67
C HIS A 31 -10.22 2.39 3.23
N TYR A 32 -9.87 3.32 2.32
CA TYR A 32 -10.25 3.20 0.92
C TYR A 32 -9.62 1.97 0.26
N LEU A 33 -8.31 1.77 0.47
CA LEU A 33 -7.58 0.65 -0.12
C LEU A 33 -8.15 -0.69 0.37
N ARG A 34 -8.49 -0.77 1.67
CA ARG A 34 -9.12 -1.93 2.28
C ARG A 34 -10.49 -2.22 1.69
N ASP A 35 -11.33 -1.19 1.53
CA ASP A 35 -12.65 -1.35 0.91
C ASP A 35 -12.53 -1.87 -0.53
N GLN A 36 -11.60 -1.33 -1.32
CA GLN A 36 -11.37 -1.83 -2.69
C GLN A 36 -10.84 -3.27 -2.73
N VAL A 37 -10.00 -3.66 -1.77
CA VAL A 37 -9.49 -5.04 -1.65
C VAL A 37 -10.60 -5.99 -1.19
N TYR A 38 -11.38 -5.59 -0.19
CA TYR A 38 -12.50 -6.37 0.34
C TYR A 38 -13.58 -6.59 -0.70
N ASN A 39 -13.91 -5.56 -1.49
CA ASN A 39 -14.86 -5.63 -2.59
C ASN A 39 -14.31 -6.36 -3.83
N GLY A 40 -13.10 -6.94 -3.77
CA GLY A 40 -12.47 -7.67 -4.87
C GLY A 40 -12.06 -6.81 -6.07
N ARG A 41 -12.23 -5.48 -5.99
CA ARG A 41 -11.90 -4.53 -7.06
C ARG A 41 -10.38 -4.38 -7.22
N LEU A 42 -9.65 -4.51 -6.12
CA LEU A 42 -8.20 -4.34 -6.05
C LEU A 42 -7.52 -5.58 -5.44
N ARG A 43 -6.46 -6.07 -6.09
CA ARG A 43 -5.55 -7.07 -5.53
C ARG A 43 -4.21 -6.39 -5.29
N LEU A 44 -3.67 -6.56 -4.09
CA LEU A 44 -2.34 -6.06 -3.72
C LEU A 44 -1.34 -7.20 -3.76
N ASP A 45 -0.20 -6.96 -4.38
CA ASP A 45 0.90 -7.92 -4.40
C ASP A 45 2.26 -7.22 -4.30
N PHE A 46 3.25 -7.95 -3.79
CA PHE A 46 4.53 -7.39 -3.44
C PHE A 46 5.45 -7.28 -4.66
N CYS A 47 6.09 -6.13 -4.84
CA CYS A 47 7.24 -5.95 -5.74
C CYS A 47 8.46 -5.46 -4.94
N ARG A 48 9.68 -5.71 -5.42
CA ARG A 48 10.87 -5.13 -4.77
C ARG A 48 10.89 -3.63 -5.07
N SER A 49 11.42 -2.81 -4.16
CA SER A 49 11.54 -1.35 -4.40
C SER A 49 12.34 -1.02 -5.67
N ALA A 50 13.33 -1.85 -6.03
CA ALA A 50 14.08 -1.71 -7.28
C ALA A 50 13.21 -1.92 -8.54
N ASP A 51 12.14 -2.71 -8.41
CA ASP A 51 11.20 -3.02 -9.50
C ASP A 51 9.99 -2.08 -9.47
N GLN A 52 9.88 -1.22 -8.45
CA GLN A 52 8.77 -0.27 -8.31
C GLN A 52 9.02 0.96 -9.18
N LEU A 53 8.48 0.97 -10.40
CA LEU A 53 8.60 2.09 -11.33
C LEU A 53 8.08 3.41 -10.75
N ALA A 54 7.13 3.38 -9.81
CA ALA A 54 6.64 4.60 -9.15
C ALA A 54 7.72 5.30 -8.29
N ASP A 55 8.74 4.57 -7.82
CA ASP A 55 9.79 5.12 -6.96
C ASP A 55 10.56 6.24 -7.67
N ILE A 56 10.82 6.10 -8.98
CA ILE A 56 11.49 7.15 -9.77
C ILE A 56 10.70 8.45 -9.82
N LEU A 57 9.37 8.36 -9.75
CA LEU A 57 8.47 9.52 -9.78
C LEU A 57 8.37 10.21 -8.42
N THR A 58 8.72 9.50 -7.34
CA THR A 58 8.75 10.06 -5.98
C THR A 58 10.10 10.63 -5.59
N LYS A 59 11.14 10.37 -6.38
CA LYS A 59 12.48 10.91 -6.15
C LYS A 59 12.54 12.39 -6.55
N PRO A 60 13.24 13.23 -5.77
CA PRO A 60 13.47 14.61 -6.16
C PRO A 60 14.28 14.65 -7.45
N LEU A 61 13.97 15.61 -8.32
CA LEU A 61 14.80 15.90 -9.47
C LEU A 61 16.17 16.35 -9.00
N LYS A 62 17.23 15.89 -9.67
CA LYS A 62 18.58 16.43 -9.44
C LYS A 62 18.54 17.93 -9.75
N LYS A 63 19.16 18.72 -8.87
CA LYS A 63 19.44 20.13 -9.15
C LYS A 63 20.40 20.26 -10.32
#